data_AF-A0A2A4HYB4-F1
#
_entry.id   AF-A0A2A4HYB4-F1
#
_cell.length_a   1.000
_cell.length_b   1.000
_cell.length_c   1.000
_cell.angle_alpha   90.00
_cell.angle_beta   90.00
_cell.angle_gamma   90.00
#
_symmetry.space_group_name_H-M   'P 1'
#
loop_
_entity.id
_entity.type
_entity.pdbx_description
1 polymer ?
#
loop_
_entity_poly.entity_id
_entity_poly.type
_entity_poly.pdbx_seq_one_letter_code
_entity_poly.pdbx_strand_id
1 'polypeptide(L)'
;MTAASMQRQAQQLTRGLAAQLSGRRERGADRKVRRNSYDVDDRRAQVFRPIGDGSAEDALGVIDSLVRVVSDWDDEERRTGGTRPLGLHGIRVLETLLGRRGTIGIDFRSGRIEPAIDTIARVARLSRTTVIRALAKLKALKILDWVRRTQKTDRGGLFAPQREQVSNAYFLTPEGLPKRVAQRLRDLIAKRRRQRANRTTTVTEAKAPAPQPMNAEMVDALARLGAGIAARDAGQSASPPYGQYQSSGVKG
;
A
#
# COMPACT_ATOMS: atom_id res chain seq x y z
N MET A 1 42.13 -10.05 -1.90
CA MET A 1 41.52 -11.01 -0.95
C MET A 1 42.29 -10.96 0.36
N THR A 2 41.65 -10.67 1.49
CA THR A 2 42.35 -10.49 2.78
C THR A 2 42.47 -11.80 3.55
N ALA A 3 43.51 -11.99 4.35
CA ALA A 3 43.74 -13.22 5.14
C ALA A 3 42.52 -13.62 6.02
N ALA A 4 41.79 -12.61 6.54
CA ALA A 4 40.57 -12.80 7.31
C ALA A 4 39.38 -13.34 6.50
N SER A 5 39.38 -13.20 5.17
CA SER A 5 38.36 -13.81 4.29
C SER A 5 38.66 -15.29 4.02
N MET A 6 39.94 -15.64 3.87
CA MET A 6 40.41 -17.03 3.67
C MET A 6 40.20 -17.91 4.90
N GLN A 7 40.51 -17.41 6.11
CA GLN A 7 40.26 -18.16 7.35
C GLN A 7 38.77 -18.46 7.57
N ARG A 8 37.89 -17.52 7.21
CA ARG A 8 36.43 -17.72 7.32
C ARG A 8 35.92 -18.76 6.32
N GLN A 9 36.45 -18.77 5.09
CA GLN A 9 36.13 -19.80 4.10
C GLN A 9 36.63 -21.19 4.53
N ALA A 10 37.85 -21.30 5.06
CA ALA A 10 38.39 -22.57 5.55
C ALA A 10 37.59 -23.15 6.73
N GLN A 11 37.16 -22.30 7.68
CA GLN A 11 36.29 -22.72 8.78
C GLN A 11 34.88 -23.13 8.33
N GLN A 12 34.38 -22.52 7.25
CA GLN A 12 33.10 -22.86 6.65
C GLN A 12 33.13 -24.24 5.97
N LEU A 13 34.19 -24.53 5.23
CA LEU A 13 34.39 -25.82 4.56
C LEU A 13 34.56 -26.97 5.55
N THR A 14 35.33 -26.78 6.61
CA THR A 14 35.55 -27.82 7.65
C THR A 14 34.28 -28.14 8.43
N ARG A 15 33.44 -27.14 8.74
CA ARG A 15 32.13 -27.36 9.37
C ARG A 15 31.16 -28.12 8.46
N GLY A 16 31.18 -27.86 7.15
CA GLY A 16 30.35 -28.59 6.18
C GLY A 16 30.70 -30.07 6.09
N LEU A 17 31.99 -30.40 6.07
CA LEU A 17 32.49 -31.77 6.04
C LEU A 17 32.11 -32.55 7.31
N ALA A 18 32.29 -31.94 8.49
CA ALA A 18 31.95 -32.56 9.77
C ALA A 18 30.44 -32.84 9.91
N ALA A 19 29.58 -31.94 9.41
CA ALA A 19 28.14 -32.13 9.40
C ALA A 19 27.72 -33.32 8.51
N GLN A 20 28.32 -33.46 7.32
CA GLN A 20 28.07 -34.59 6.40
C GLN A 20 28.48 -35.95 7.00
N LEU A 21 29.62 -36.01 7.70
CA LEU A 21 30.11 -37.24 8.33
C LEU A 21 29.28 -37.66 9.56
N SER A 22 28.63 -36.73 10.24
CA SER A 22 27.92 -36.99 11.50
C SER A 22 26.54 -37.65 11.35
N GLY A 23 26.03 -37.86 10.13
CA GLY A 23 24.73 -38.48 9.87
C GLY A 23 23.50 -37.73 10.43
N ARG A 24 23.70 -36.60 11.12
CA ARG A 24 22.61 -35.73 11.55
C ARG A 24 22.02 -35.09 10.30
N ARG A 25 20.75 -35.39 10.00
CA ARG A 25 19.91 -34.54 9.13
C ARG A 25 19.68 -33.20 9.83
N GLU A 26 20.74 -32.42 10.02
CA GLU A 26 20.61 -31.03 10.39
C GLU A 26 19.76 -30.36 9.31
N ARG A 27 18.79 -29.52 9.73
CA ARG A 27 18.12 -28.59 8.80
C ARG A 27 19.23 -27.92 8.00
N GLY A 28 19.25 -28.13 6.67
CA GLY A 28 20.31 -27.67 5.78
C GLY A 28 20.61 -26.18 5.91
N ALA A 29 21.56 -25.67 5.12
CA ALA A 29 22.07 -24.30 5.20
C ALA A 29 20.98 -23.20 5.34
N ASP A 30 19.77 -23.45 4.85
CA ASP A 30 18.59 -22.57 4.90
C ASP A 30 17.74 -22.68 6.19
N ARG A 31 18.35 -22.91 7.36
CA ARG A 31 17.62 -23.12 8.63
C ARG A 31 16.67 -21.97 9.04
N LYS A 32 16.87 -20.76 8.49
CA LYS A 32 16.02 -19.57 8.73
C LYS A 32 14.77 -19.52 7.84
N VAL A 33 14.73 -20.31 6.77
CA VAL A 33 13.60 -20.36 5.84
C VAL A 33 12.47 -21.19 6.44
N ARG A 34 11.25 -20.64 6.40
CA ARG A 34 10.07 -21.36 6.91
C ARG A 34 9.61 -22.43 5.91
N ARG A 35 8.98 -23.49 6.43
CA ARG A 35 8.34 -24.52 5.59
C ARG A 35 7.22 -23.89 4.74
N ASN A 36 7.01 -24.43 3.54
CA ASN A 36 6.03 -23.95 2.55
C ASN A 36 6.28 -22.49 2.12
N SER A 37 7.54 -22.08 2.08
CA SER A 37 7.96 -20.86 1.40
C SER A 37 8.42 -21.19 -0.03
N TYR A 38 7.92 -20.44 -0.99
CA TYR A 38 8.23 -20.62 -2.42
C TYR A 38 9.21 -19.56 -2.90
N ASP A 39 9.98 -19.87 -3.93
CA ASP A 39 10.84 -18.86 -4.54
C ASP A 39 9.99 -17.73 -5.14
N VAL A 40 10.51 -16.50 -5.16
CA VAL A 40 9.81 -15.35 -5.76
C VAL A 40 9.48 -15.60 -7.23
N ASP A 41 10.30 -16.35 -7.95
CA ASP A 41 10.11 -16.68 -9.36
C ASP A 41 9.22 -17.92 -9.58
N ASP A 42 8.83 -18.62 -8.51
CA ASP A 42 7.93 -19.77 -8.58
C ASP A 42 6.51 -19.32 -8.93
N ARG A 43 5.85 -20.02 -9.86
CA ARG A 43 4.44 -19.81 -10.22
C ARG A 43 3.51 -19.80 -9.00
N ARG A 44 3.83 -20.55 -7.95
CA ARG A 44 3.06 -20.59 -6.69
C ARG A 44 3.19 -19.31 -5.86
N ALA A 45 4.25 -18.52 -6.05
CA ALA A 45 4.43 -17.22 -5.44
C ALA A 45 3.79 -16.07 -6.24
N GLN A 46 3.44 -16.30 -7.50
CA GLN A 46 2.78 -15.35 -8.40
C GLN A 46 1.27 -15.33 -8.19
N VAL A 47 0.85 -14.77 -7.05
CA VAL A 47 -0.56 -14.76 -6.59
C VAL A 47 -1.29 -13.44 -6.85
N PHE A 48 -0.58 -12.40 -7.27
CA PHE A 48 -1.17 -11.09 -7.45
C PHE A 48 -2.12 -11.06 -8.65
N ARG A 49 -3.22 -10.35 -8.46
CA ARG A 49 -4.24 -10.11 -9.49
C ARG A 49 -4.62 -8.64 -9.46
N PRO A 50 -4.87 -8.01 -10.62
CA PRO A 50 -5.38 -6.64 -10.67
C PRO A 50 -6.60 -6.48 -9.76
N ILE A 51 -6.66 -5.38 -9.03
CA ILE A 51 -7.82 -5.07 -8.18
C ILE A 51 -8.84 -4.30 -9.03
N GLY A 52 -10.03 -4.86 -9.20
CA GLY A 52 -11.05 -4.26 -10.07
C GLY A 52 -10.62 -4.29 -11.54
N ASP A 53 -10.70 -3.15 -12.22
CA ASP A 53 -10.16 -2.92 -13.57
C ASP A 53 -8.65 -2.57 -13.61
N GLY A 54 -8.00 -2.50 -12.45
CA GLY A 54 -6.59 -2.10 -12.30
C GLY A 54 -6.35 -0.58 -12.30
N SER A 55 -7.38 0.23 -12.53
CA SER A 55 -7.37 1.68 -12.32
C SER A 55 -7.43 2.01 -10.83
N ALA A 56 -6.76 3.08 -10.42
CA ALA A 56 -6.79 3.54 -9.03
C ALA A 56 -8.22 3.86 -8.56
N GLU A 57 -9.05 4.47 -9.40
CA GLU A 57 -10.41 4.85 -9.03
C GLU A 57 -11.30 3.62 -8.74
N ASP A 58 -11.31 2.63 -9.66
CA ASP A 58 -12.11 1.41 -9.48
C ASP A 58 -11.55 0.57 -8.34
N ALA A 59 -10.22 0.43 -8.25
CA ALA A 59 -9.58 -0.34 -7.20
C ALA A 59 -9.88 0.21 -5.81
N LEU A 60 -9.78 1.52 -5.62
CA LEU A 60 -10.16 2.17 -4.36
C LEU A 60 -11.65 1.96 -4.06
N GLY A 61 -12.52 2.05 -5.07
CA GLY A 61 -13.94 1.76 -4.92
C GLY A 61 -14.21 0.31 -4.48
N VAL A 62 -13.55 -0.66 -5.09
CA VAL A 62 -13.65 -2.09 -4.73
C VAL A 62 -13.14 -2.32 -3.31
N ILE A 63 -12.00 -1.73 -2.95
CA ILE A 63 -11.44 -1.77 -1.60
C ILE A 63 -12.42 -1.20 -0.57
N ASP A 64 -12.99 -0.02 -0.84
CA ASP A 64 -13.95 0.63 0.05
C ASP A 64 -15.22 -0.20 0.23
N SER A 65 -15.70 -0.82 -0.86
CA SER A 65 -16.81 -1.78 -0.79
C SER A 65 -16.46 -3.00 0.06
N LEU A 66 -15.27 -3.57 -0.10
CA LEU A 66 -14.83 -4.74 0.66
C LEU A 66 -14.72 -4.42 2.15
N VAL A 67 -14.01 -3.34 2.50
CA VAL A 67 -13.83 -2.91 3.88
C VAL A 67 -15.18 -2.64 4.53
N ARG A 68 -16.07 -1.91 3.83
CA ARG A 68 -17.43 -1.65 4.31
C ARG A 68 -18.20 -2.95 4.59
N VAL A 69 -18.27 -3.85 3.61
CA VAL A 69 -19.06 -5.09 3.75
C VAL A 69 -18.54 -5.99 4.85
N VAL A 70 -17.21 -6.10 4.99
CA VAL A 70 -16.60 -6.88 6.07
C VAL A 70 -16.85 -6.24 7.44
N SER A 71 -16.82 -4.90 7.53
CA SER A 71 -17.08 -4.17 8.77
C SER A 71 -18.55 -4.26 9.19
N ASP A 72 -19.47 -4.07 8.24
CA ASP A 72 -20.92 -4.19 8.45
C ASP A 72 -21.25 -5.60 8.93
N TRP A 73 -20.69 -6.63 8.29
CA TRP A 73 -20.85 -8.03 8.71
C TRP A 73 -20.27 -8.30 10.11
N ASP A 74 -19.07 -7.81 10.44
CA ASP A 74 -18.48 -7.97 11.78
C ASP A 74 -19.34 -7.33 12.88
N ASP A 75 -19.96 -6.19 12.58
CA ASP A 75 -20.89 -5.51 13.48
C ASP A 75 -22.24 -6.23 13.59
N GLU A 76 -22.77 -6.76 12.48
CA GLU A 76 -24.01 -7.54 12.47
C GLU A 76 -23.89 -8.79 13.34
N GLU A 77 -22.83 -9.57 13.19
CA GLU A 77 -22.57 -10.77 14.01
C GLU A 77 -22.52 -10.41 15.51
N ARG A 78 -21.91 -9.27 15.85
CA ARG A 78 -21.92 -8.75 17.23
C ARG A 78 -23.33 -8.37 17.69
N ARG A 79 -24.11 -7.68 16.86
CA ARG A 79 -25.49 -7.27 17.20
C ARG A 79 -26.41 -8.47 17.43
N THR A 80 -26.18 -9.58 16.72
CA THR A 80 -26.92 -10.84 16.92
C THR A 80 -26.54 -11.59 18.20
N GLY A 81 -25.71 -11.01 19.07
CA GLY A 81 -25.26 -11.62 20.33
C GLY A 81 -23.98 -12.47 20.20
N GLY A 82 -23.40 -12.54 19.00
CA GLY A 82 -22.16 -13.24 18.73
C GLY A 82 -20.90 -12.43 19.08
N THR A 83 -19.75 -13.08 18.97
CA THR A 83 -18.45 -12.38 18.99
C THR A 83 -18.13 -11.83 17.61
N ARG A 84 -17.49 -10.66 17.54
CA ARG A 84 -16.92 -10.11 16.30
C ARG A 84 -15.96 -11.12 15.64
N PRO A 85 -16.27 -11.66 14.44
CA PRO A 85 -15.41 -12.63 13.77
C PRO A 85 -13.99 -12.11 13.58
N LEU A 86 -13.86 -10.85 13.14
CA LEU A 86 -12.60 -10.21 12.81
C LEU A 86 -12.13 -9.27 13.93
N GLY A 87 -13.07 -8.49 14.48
CA GLY A 87 -12.81 -7.52 15.54
C GLY A 87 -12.04 -6.28 15.08
N LEU A 88 -11.91 -5.31 15.98
CA LEU A 88 -11.30 -4.00 15.69
C LEU A 88 -9.89 -4.11 15.08
N HIS A 89 -9.03 -4.95 15.65
CA HIS A 89 -7.66 -5.10 15.15
C HIS A 89 -7.60 -5.79 13.79
N GLY A 90 -8.51 -6.73 13.51
CA GLY A 90 -8.58 -7.40 12.22
C GLY A 90 -8.98 -6.44 11.10
N ILE A 91 -10.02 -5.62 11.34
CA ILE A 91 -10.43 -4.56 10.41
C ILE A 91 -9.29 -3.57 10.19
N ARG A 92 -8.63 -3.13 11.27
CA ARG A 92 -7.51 -2.18 11.18
C ARG A 92 -6.32 -2.72 10.38
N VAL A 93 -5.98 -4.00 10.52
CA VAL A 93 -4.94 -4.64 9.73
C VAL A 93 -5.35 -4.75 8.26
N LEU A 94 -6.62 -5.07 7.98
CA LEU A 94 -7.15 -5.10 6.62
C LEU A 94 -7.07 -3.73 5.94
N GLU A 95 -7.53 -2.67 6.62
CA GLU A 95 -7.44 -1.29 6.13
C GLU A 95 -5.99 -0.86 5.84
N THR A 96 -5.06 -1.21 6.73
CA THR A 96 -3.64 -0.91 6.56
C THR A 96 -3.06 -1.65 5.36
N LEU A 97 -3.34 -2.95 5.21
CA LEU A 97 -2.90 -3.73 4.06
C LEU A 97 -3.46 -3.23 2.73
N LEU A 98 -4.67 -2.69 2.75
CA LEU A 98 -5.37 -2.15 1.58
C LEU A 98 -5.14 -0.65 1.37
N GLY A 99 -4.12 -0.07 2.01
CA GLY A 99 -3.69 1.31 1.75
C GLY A 99 -4.70 2.37 2.21
N ARG A 100 -5.77 1.97 2.91
CA ARG A 100 -6.76 2.89 3.49
C ARG A 100 -6.25 3.57 4.75
N ARG A 101 -5.22 3.01 5.36
CA ARG A 101 -4.61 3.53 6.58
C ARG A 101 -3.09 3.56 6.44
N GLY A 102 -2.56 4.78 6.29
CA GLY A 102 -1.12 5.06 6.29
C GLY A 102 -0.47 4.94 4.92
N THR A 103 0.83 4.59 4.93
CA THR A 103 1.74 4.76 3.77
C THR A 103 2.06 3.47 3.03
N ILE A 104 1.29 2.40 3.20
CA ILE A 104 1.52 1.16 2.44
C ILE A 104 1.06 1.39 1.00
N GLY A 105 2.02 1.54 0.10
CA GLY A 105 1.76 1.65 -1.33
C GLY A 105 1.26 0.32 -1.90
N ILE A 106 0.19 0.39 -2.68
CA ILE A 106 -0.38 -0.74 -3.42
C ILE A 106 -0.33 -0.38 -4.88
N ASP A 107 0.22 -1.29 -5.68
CA ASP A 107 0.07 -1.21 -7.12
C ASP A 107 -1.26 -1.84 -7.50
N PHE A 108 -2.24 -1.01 -7.88
CA PHE A 108 -3.58 -1.46 -8.24
C PHE A 108 -3.62 -2.27 -9.54
N ARG A 109 -2.69 -2.00 -10.47
CA ARG A 109 -2.63 -2.67 -11.76
C ARG A 109 -2.16 -4.11 -11.60
N SER A 110 -1.13 -4.33 -10.80
CA SER A 110 -0.65 -5.69 -10.51
C SER A 110 -1.40 -6.35 -9.34
N GLY A 111 -1.98 -5.55 -8.43
CA GLY A 111 -2.52 -5.99 -7.14
C GLY A 111 -1.44 -6.40 -6.14
N ARG A 112 -0.21 -5.91 -6.31
CA ARG A 112 0.95 -6.33 -5.51
C ARG A 112 0.90 -5.74 -4.11
N ILE A 113 0.81 -6.62 -3.11
CA ILE A 113 0.80 -6.26 -1.68
C ILE A 113 1.86 -7.09 -0.95
N GLU A 114 2.98 -6.46 -0.61
CA GLU A 114 4.16 -7.14 -0.05
C GLU A 114 4.78 -6.49 1.21
N PRO A 115 4.01 -5.88 2.12
CA PRO A 115 4.60 -5.27 3.30
C PRO A 115 5.17 -6.32 4.26
N ALA A 116 6.31 -6.01 4.87
CA ALA A 116 6.80 -6.79 6.01
C ALA A 116 5.83 -6.71 7.19
N ILE A 117 5.76 -7.77 8.02
CA ILE A 117 4.87 -7.79 9.21
C ILE A 117 5.18 -6.60 10.13
N ASP A 118 6.44 -6.22 10.28
CA ASP A 118 6.84 -5.07 11.09
C ASP A 118 6.37 -3.74 10.50
N THR A 119 6.34 -3.63 9.17
CA THR A 119 5.74 -2.48 8.48
C THR A 119 4.25 -2.38 8.77
N ILE A 120 3.52 -3.51 8.70
CA ILE A 120 2.09 -3.55 9.04
C ILE A 120 1.89 -3.15 10.51
N ALA A 121 2.68 -3.70 11.44
CA ALA A 121 2.60 -3.40 12.86
C ALA A 121 2.82 -1.91 13.15
N ARG A 122 3.85 -1.31 12.56
CA ARG A 122 4.17 0.12 12.69
C ARG A 122 3.05 1.01 12.14
N VAL A 123 2.58 0.75 10.92
CA VAL A 123 1.54 1.57 10.27
C VAL A 123 0.18 1.40 10.95
N ALA A 124 -0.19 0.17 11.30
CA ALA A 124 -1.41 -0.10 12.05
C ALA A 124 -1.32 0.39 13.51
N ARG A 125 -0.13 0.72 14.03
CA ARG A 125 0.13 0.99 15.46
C ARG A 125 -0.36 -0.15 16.37
N LEU A 126 0.01 -1.38 16.01
CA LEU A 126 -0.32 -2.60 16.74
C LEU A 126 0.96 -3.36 17.06
N SER A 127 0.92 -4.20 18.10
CA SER A 127 2.03 -5.12 18.36
C SER A 127 2.12 -6.17 17.25
N ARG A 128 3.34 -6.68 17.02
CA ARG A 128 3.58 -7.76 16.05
C ARG A 128 2.69 -8.98 16.30
N THR A 129 2.49 -9.35 17.57
CA THR A 129 1.66 -10.50 17.96
C THR A 129 0.19 -10.27 17.60
N THR A 130 -0.33 -9.07 17.81
CA THR A 130 -1.70 -8.69 17.42
C THR A 130 -1.88 -8.72 15.91
N VAL A 131 -0.90 -8.23 15.14
CA VAL A 131 -0.94 -8.33 13.67
C VAL A 131 -0.97 -9.78 13.21
N ILE A 132 -0.13 -10.65 13.77
CA ILE A 132 -0.12 -12.08 13.41
C ILE A 132 -1.47 -12.74 13.71
N ARG A 133 -2.08 -12.44 14.87
CA ARG A 133 -3.42 -12.95 15.23
C ARG A 133 -4.51 -12.42 14.27
N ALA A 134 -4.46 -11.14 13.92
CA ALA A 134 -5.38 -10.52 12.97
C ALA A 134 -5.26 -11.15 11.57
N LEU A 135 -4.03 -11.35 11.06
CA LEU A 135 -3.78 -12.04 9.80
C LEU A 135 -4.33 -13.48 9.83
N ALA A 136 -4.10 -14.21 10.92
CA ALA A 136 -4.64 -15.57 11.06
C ALA A 136 -6.18 -15.60 10.97
N LYS A 137 -6.86 -14.63 11.60
CA LYS A 137 -8.32 -14.47 11.48
C LYS A 137 -8.75 -14.14 10.05
N LEU A 138 -8.09 -13.19 9.40
CA LEU A 138 -8.40 -12.83 8.01
C LEU A 138 -8.29 -14.03 7.05
N LYS A 139 -7.29 -14.90 7.25
CA LYS A 139 -7.12 -16.15 6.49
C LYS A 139 -8.16 -17.21 6.83
N ALA A 140 -8.51 -17.36 8.10
CA ALA A 140 -9.57 -18.28 8.53
C ALA A 140 -10.92 -17.91 7.90
N LEU A 141 -11.22 -16.60 7.84
CA LEU A 141 -12.43 -16.05 7.24
C LEU A 141 -12.37 -15.92 5.72
N LYS A 142 -11.27 -16.36 5.09
CA LYS A 142 -11.05 -16.29 3.64
C LYS A 142 -11.22 -14.89 3.06
N ILE A 143 -10.92 -13.84 3.83
CA ILE A 143 -10.89 -12.46 3.33
C ILE A 143 -9.57 -12.20 2.60
N LEU A 144 -8.47 -12.69 3.19
CA LEU A 144 -7.11 -12.47 2.76
C LEU A 144 -6.31 -13.77 2.92
N ASP A 145 -5.47 -14.08 1.94
CA ASP A 145 -4.47 -15.13 2.08
C ASP A 145 -3.07 -14.57 1.74
N TRP A 146 -2.03 -15.34 2.06
CA TRP A 146 -0.67 -14.98 1.75
C TRP A 146 0.19 -16.19 1.39
N VAL A 147 1.15 -15.94 0.51
CA VAL A 147 2.24 -16.86 0.19
C VAL A 147 3.51 -16.38 0.85
N ARG A 148 4.18 -17.30 1.56
CA ARG A 148 5.52 -17.03 2.11
C ARG A 148 6.53 -17.19 0.98
N ARG A 149 7.45 -16.25 0.86
CA ARG A 149 8.40 -16.21 -0.25
C ARG A 149 9.85 -16.28 0.19
N THR A 150 10.71 -16.76 -0.68
CA THR A 150 12.16 -16.76 -0.53
C THR A 150 12.83 -16.23 -1.77
N GLN A 151 14.05 -15.75 -1.63
CA GLN A 151 14.92 -15.41 -2.74
C GLN A 151 16.23 -16.17 -2.60
N LYS A 152 16.82 -16.59 -3.72
CA LYS A 152 18.17 -17.13 -3.73
C LYS A 152 19.16 -16.03 -3.36
N THR A 153 20.10 -16.36 -2.49
CA THR A 153 21.19 -15.45 -2.12
C THR A 153 22.34 -15.62 -3.11
N ASP A 154 23.08 -14.56 -3.41
CA ASP A 154 24.25 -14.56 -4.30
C ASP A 154 25.47 -15.34 -3.76
N ARG A 155 25.30 -16.16 -2.73
CA ARG A 155 26.36 -16.89 -2.01
C ARG A 155 26.47 -18.36 -2.46
N GLY A 156 26.22 -18.59 -3.75
CA GLY A 156 26.28 -19.92 -4.37
C GLY A 156 27.55 -20.67 -4.00
N GLY A 157 27.40 -21.90 -3.49
CA GLY A 157 28.52 -22.80 -3.21
C GLY A 157 29.29 -22.55 -1.90
N LEU A 158 28.99 -21.49 -1.15
CA LEU A 158 29.55 -21.26 0.19
C LEU A 158 28.74 -22.00 1.26
N PHE A 159 29.37 -22.38 2.37
CA PHE A 159 28.68 -22.91 3.56
C PHE A 159 27.96 -21.78 4.31
N ALA A 160 26.92 -21.26 3.66
CA ALA A 160 26.04 -20.18 4.11
C ALA A 160 24.62 -20.45 3.60
N PRO A 161 23.58 -19.82 4.21
CA PRO A 161 22.21 -19.92 3.69
C PRO A 161 22.20 -19.52 2.21
N GLN A 162 21.66 -20.41 1.39
CA GLN A 162 21.52 -20.26 -0.06
C GLN A 162 20.19 -19.56 -0.40
N ARG A 163 19.24 -19.55 0.55
CA ARG A 163 17.96 -18.87 0.43
C ARG A 163 17.70 -17.99 1.64
N GLU A 164 17.15 -16.82 1.39
CA GLU A 164 16.66 -15.91 2.42
C GLU A 164 15.14 -15.73 2.35
N GLN A 165 14.54 -15.49 3.53
CA GLN A 165 13.11 -15.26 3.65
C GLN A 165 12.80 -13.81 3.30
N VAL A 166 11.96 -13.62 2.28
CA VAL A 166 11.46 -12.29 1.89
C VAL A 166 10.06 -12.05 2.44
N SER A 167 9.55 -10.83 2.23
CA SER A 167 8.20 -10.45 2.63
C SER A 167 7.15 -11.36 1.99
N ASN A 168 6.08 -11.62 2.75
CA ASN A 168 4.96 -12.40 2.25
C ASN A 168 4.25 -11.63 1.12
N ALA A 169 3.75 -12.37 0.15
CA ALA A 169 2.83 -11.86 -0.86
C ALA A 169 1.39 -12.02 -0.33
N TYR A 170 0.70 -10.92 -0.06
CA TYR A 170 -0.69 -10.93 0.37
C TYR A 170 -1.62 -10.72 -0.82
N PHE A 171 -2.76 -11.41 -0.82
CA PHE A 171 -3.78 -11.26 -1.87
C PHE A 171 -5.18 -11.50 -1.30
N LEU A 172 -6.16 -10.85 -1.91
CA LEU A 172 -7.55 -10.93 -1.51
C LEU A 172 -8.20 -12.21 -2.04
N THR A 173 -9.05 -12.83 -1.22
CA THR A 173 -9.79 -14.06 -1.59
C THR A 173 -11.30 -13.88 -1.44
N PRO A 174 -11.94 -12.88 -2.07
CA PRO A 174 -13.35 -12.56 -1.84
C PRO A 174 -14.32 -13.72 -2.15
N GLU A 175 -13.87 -14.69 -2.96
CA GLU A 175 -14.62 -15.91 -3.28
C GLU A 175 -14.94 -16.80 -2.06
N GLY A 176 -14.13 -16.72 -1.00
CA GLY A 176 -14.33 -17.53 0.20
C GLY A 176 -15.20 -16.88 1.28
N LEU A 177 -15.70 -15.66 1.03
CA LEU A 177 -16.61 -14.97 1.96
C LEU A 177 -17.94 -15.72 2.13
N PRO A 178 -18.63 -15.57 3.28
CA PRO A 178 -19.99 -16.09 3.44
C PRO A 178 -20.90 -15.61 2.30
N LYS A 179 -21.78 -16.48 1.78
CA LYS A 179 -22.58 -16.20 0.57
C LYS A 179 -23.31 -14.85 0.59
N ARG A 180 -23.90 -14.50 1.74
CA ARG A 180 -24.60 -13.22 1.94
C ARG A 180 -23.67 -12.01 1.83
N VAL A 181 -22.51 -12.10 2.46
CA VAL A 181 -21.45 -11.07 2.44
C VAL A 181 -20.88 -10.92 1.03
N ALA A 182 -20.60 -12.04 0.36
CA ALA A 182 -20.12 -12.04 -1.03
C ALA A 182 -21.14 -11.46 -2.02
N GLN A 183 -22.44 -11.76 -1.84
CA GLN A 183 -23.51 -11.15 -2.64
C GLN A 183 -23.58 -9.65 -2.41
N ARG A 184 -23.57 -9.21 -1.15
CA ARG A 184 -23.59 -7.78 -0.81
C ARG A 184 -22.41 -7.02 -1.41
N LEU A 185 -21.22 -7.62 -1.39
CA LEU A 185 -20.03 -7.06 -2.03
C LEU A 185 -20.25 -6.88 -3.54
N ARG A 186 -20.75 -7.91 -4.22
CA ARG A 186 -21.07 -7.85 -5.66
C ARG A 186 -22.09 -6.75 -5.96
N ASP A 187 -23.13 -6.61 -5.14
CA ASP A 187 -24.15 -5.58 -5.31
C ASP A 187 -23.58 -4.16 -5.17
N LEU A 188 -22.71 -3.92 -4.18
CA LEU A 188 -22.08 -2.62 -4.00
C LEU A 188 -21.11 -2.28 -5.14
N ILE A 189 -20.34 -3.26 -5.62
CA ILE A 189 -19.45 -3.08 -6.78
C ILE A 189 -20.28 -2.76 -8.03
N ALA A 190 -21.35 -3.51 -8.28
CA ALA A 190 -22.24 -3.26 -9.42
C ALA A 190 -22.92 -1.89 -9.33
N LYS A 191 -23.41 -1.51 -8.14
CA LYS A 191 -24.00 -0.18 -7.90
C LYS A 191 -23.00 0.93 -8.20
N ARG A 192 -21.75 0.81 -7.73
CA ARG A 192 -20.71 1.82 -8.00
C ARG A 192 -20.38 1.89 -9.49
N ARG A 193 -20.25 0.75 -10.18
CA ARG A 193 -20.02 0.73 -11.63
C ARG A 193 -21.13 1.43 -12.41
N ARG A 194 -22.40 1.21 -12.04
CA ARG A 194 -23.55 1.94 -12.61
C ARG A 194 -23.46 3.43 -12.35
N GLN A 195 -23.15 3.84 -11.12
CA GLN A 195 -22.97 5.27 -10.77
C GLN A 195 -21.83 5.91 -11.56
N ARG A 196 -20.72 5.19 -11.78
CA ARG A 196 -19.59 5.66 -12.59
C ARG A 196 -20.01 5.84 -14.04
N ALA A 197 -20.69 4.86 -14.63
CA ALA A 197 -21.22 4.95 -15.99
C ALA A 197 -22.16 6.15 -16.14
N ASN A 198 -23.12 6.32 -15.23
CA ASN A 198 -24.04 7.47 -15.25
C ASN A 198 -23.30 8.80 -15.11
N ARG A 199 -22.28 8.88 -14.23
CA ARG A 199 -21.45 10.10 -14.08
C ARG A 199 -20.73 10.44 -15.38
N THR A 200 -20.16 9.44 -16.06
CA THR A 200 -19.51 9.64 -17.36
C THR A 200 -20.52 10.14 -18.40
N THR A 201 -21.72 9.54 -18.49
CA THR A 201 -22.78 10.00 -19.40
C THR A 201 -23.19 11.44 -19.11
N THR A 202 -23.40 11.81 -17.85
CA THR A 202 -23.78 13.19 -17.48
C THR A 202 -22.70 14.23 -17.82
N VAL A 203 -21.41 13.88 -17.74
CA VAL A 203 -20.32 14.78 -18.12
C VAL A 203 -20.22 14.93 -19.64
N THR A 204 -20.51 13.88 -20.41
CA THR A 204 -20.53 13.93 -21.87
C THR A 204 -21.77 14.65 -22.41
N GLU A 205 -22.93 14.51 -21.77
CA GLU A 205 -24.17 15.23 -22.12
C GLU A 205 -24.17 16.69 -21.65
N ALA A 206 -23.35 17.04 -20.66
CA ALA A 206 -23.04 18.43 -20.32
C ALA A 206 -22.16 19.06 -21.41
N LYS A 207 -22.75 19.26 -22.59
CA LYS A 207 -22.31 20.21 -23.61
C LYS A 207 -21.91 21.50 -22.88
N ALA A 208 -20.70 22.00 -23.15
CA ALA A 208 -20.17 23.23 -22.56
C ALA A 208 -21.28 24.28 -22.48
N PRO A 209 -21.54 24.90 -21.31
CA PRO A 209 -22.51 25.98 -21.25
C PRO A 209 -22.11 26.98 -22.32
N ALA A 210 -23.07 27.34 -23.18
CA ALA A 210 -22.83 28.35 -24.21
C ALA A 210 -22.10 29.52 -23.55
N PRO A 211 -21.01 30.05 -24.14
CA PRO A 211 -20.23 31.11 -23.52
C PRO A 211 -21.20 32.21 -23.12
N GLN A 212 -21.38 32.37 -21.80
CA GLN A 212 -22.24 33.42 -21.29
C GLN A 212 -21.59 34.74 -21.71
N PRO A 213 -22.34 35.70 -22.28
CA PRO A 213 -21.77 37.00 -22.59
C PRO A 213 -21.22 37.58 -21.29
N MET A 214 -19.90 37.77 -21.26
CA MET A 214 -19.16 38.28 -20.13
C MET A 214 -19.81 39.62 -19.72
N ASN A 215 -20.27 39.74 -18.47
CA ASN A 215 -20.96 40.94 -17.99
C ASN A 215 -20.10 42.18 -18.31
N ALA A 216 -20.69 43.18 -18.97
CA ALA A 216 -19.99 44.39 -19.42
C ALA A 216 -19.22 45.08 -18.27
N GLU A 217 -19.79 45.05 -17.06
CA GLU A 217 -19.14 45.58 -15.86
C GLU A 217 -17.85 44.84 -15.50
N MET A 218 -17.80 43.52 -15.71
CA MET A 218 -16.62 42.71 -15.42
C MET A 218 -15.52 42.91 -16.46
N VAL A 219 -15.90 43.13 -17.72
CA VAL A 219 -14.97 43.50 -18.80
C VAL A 219 -14.34 44.85 -18.50
N ASP A 220 -15.15 45.84 -18.09
CA ASP A 220 -14.68 47.16 -17.67
C ASP A 220 -13.77 47.10 -16.45
N ALA A 221 -14.12 46.29 -15.45
CA ALA A 221 -13.30 46.09 -14.25
C ALA A 221 -11.94 45.48 -14.59
N LEU A 222 -11.90 44.48 -15.48
CA LEU A 222 -10.66 43.87 -15.96
C LEU A 222 -9.82 44.83 -16.80
N ALA A 223 -10.45 45.65 -17.66
CA ALA A 223 -9.76 46.67 -18.44
C ALA A 223 -9.11 47.73 -17.54
N ARG A 224 -9.82 48.19 -16.49
CA ARG A 224 -9.29 49.11 -15.47
C ARG A 224 -8.13 48.50 -14.70
N LEU A 225 -8.21 47.22 -14.33
CA LEU A 225 -7.12 46.50 -13.67
C LEU A 225 -5.89 46.42 -14.58
N GLY A 226 -6.07 46.08 -15.86
CA GLY A 226 -4.99 46.02 -16.84
C GLY A 226 -4.31 47.37 -17.06
N ALA A 227 -5.08 48.45 -17.14
CA ALA A 227 -4.55 49.81 -17.24
C ALA A 227 -3.76 50.22 -15.98
N GLY A 228 -4.22 49.83 -14.79
CA GLY A 228 -3.53 50.09 -13.52
C GLY A 228 -2.20 49.34 -13.39
N ILE A 229 -2.12 48.10 -13.88
CA ILE A 229 -0.88 47.32 -13.91
C ILE A 229 0.11 47.94 -14.91
N ALA A 230 -0.35 48.29 -16.12
CA ALA A 230 0.50 48.93 -17.13
C ALA A 230 1.02 50.30 -16.66
N ALA A 231 0.21 51.10 -15.96
CA ALA A 231 0.63 52.37 -15.38
C ALA A 231 1.65 52.18 -14.24
N ARG A 232 1.51 51.12 -13.44
CA ARG A 232 2.48 50.75 -12.41
C ARG A 232 3.81 50.28 -13.00
N ASP A 233 3.79 49.57 -14.12
CA ASP A 233 5.00 49.11 -14.80
C ASP A 233 5.70 50.25 -15.58
N ALA A 234 4.94 51.24 -16.05
CA ALA A 234 5.48 52.47 -16.66
C ALA A 234 6.04 53.46 -15.62
N GLY A 235 5.52 53.44 -14.37
CA GLY A 235 6.02 54.19 -13.23
C GLY A 235 6.97 53.36 -12.36
N GLN A 236 8.24 53.30 -12.77
CA GLN A 236 9.38 52.66 -12.10
C GLN A 236 9.23 52.35 -10.60
N SER A 237 9.45 51.07 -10.28
CA SER A 237 9.73 50.47 -8.97
C SER A 237 10.20 51.45 -7.88
N ALA A 238 9.32 51.80 -6.94
CA ALA A 238 9.64 52.60 -5.75
C ALA A 238 10.30 51.77 -4.63
N SER A 239 11.23 50.87 -4.98
CA SER A 239 12.11 50.22 -3.99
C SER A 239 13.51 50.81 -4.15
N PRO A 240 14.06 51.48 -3.12
CA PRO A 240 15.44 51.94 -3.16
C PRO A 240 16.40 50.76 -3.39
N PRO A 241 17.44 50.90 -4.22
CA PRO A 241 18.44 49.86 -4.41
C PRO A 241 19.15 49.53 -3.08
N TYR A 242 19.40 48.25 -2.84
CA TYR A 242 20.05 47.72 -1.63
C TYR A 242 21.31 48.53 -1.25
N GLY A 243 21.37 49.04 -0.02
CA GLY A 243 22.62 49.60 0.54
C GLY A 243 22.52 50.85 1.42
N GLN A 244 21.34 51.45 1.61
CA GLN A 244 21.20 52.63 2.48
C GLN A 244 20.06 52.46 3.50
N TYR A 245 20.36 51.81 4.62
CA TYR A 245 19.61 52.03 5.86
C TYR A 245 20.55 52.74 6.83
N GLN A 246 20.22 53.97 7.21
CA GLN A 246 20.92 54.65 8.29
C GLN A 246 20.66 53.91 9.60
N SER A 247 21.72 53.41 10.24
CA SER A 247 21.66 52.88 11.59
C SER A 247 21.43 54.03 12.57
N SER A 248 20.17 54.30 12.92
CA SER A 248 19.85 55.22 14.01
C SER A 248 20.23 54.56 15.34
N GLY A 249 21.37 54.99 15.89
CA GLY A 249 21.86 54.57 17.20
C GLY A 249 20.89 54.96 18.31
N VAL A 250 20.45 53.96 19.07
CA VAL A 250 19.82 54.14 20.38
C VAL A 250 20.93 54.50 21.36
N LYS A 251 20.95 55.74 21.86
CA LYS A 251 21.76 56.10 23.03
C LYS A 251 21.00 55.65 24.29
N GLY A 252 21.75 55.08 25.23
CA GLY A 252 21.26 54.50 26.48
C GLY A 252 20.79 55.50 27.52
#